data_AF-A0A226DZN1-F1
#
_entry.id   AF-A0A226DZN1-F1
#
_cell.length_a   1.000
_cell.length_b   1.000
_cell.length_c   1.000
_cell.angle_alpha   90.00
_cell.angle_beta   90.00
_cell.angle_gamma   90.00
#
_symmetry.space_group_name_H-M   'P 1'
#
loop_
_entity.id
_entity.type
_entity.pdbx_description
1 polymer ?
#
loop_
_entity_poly.entity_id
_entity_poly.type
_entity_poly.pdbx_seq_one_letter_code
_entity_poly.pdbx_strand_id
1 'polypeptide(L)'
;MYRTEFLPLLKFHLRICHRLKCIPFKYHEESGCMKKFKSTRVLQMFRLQCVLSVIYCVAMFLNISLGPLTTSGRLQGFGLFIACLGATMSRWNYSIDIGPMQIINAFLDFEAKVIESLPKMPISMGTKAIKIFIYLVEVVAFVYPILLFLLLRFVPCTPPFILSIFSTCRHVKSVWLRHGVGLGVHIFEAWMGCHIIYSGTTLIVYVLFVGISFVLNCFQILNRRKEI
;
A
#
# COMPACT_ATOMS: atom_id res chain seq x y z
N MET A 1 20.84 -8.42 -6.12
CA MET A 1 19.66 -8.73 -5.30
C MET A 1 18.60 -7.64 -5.32
N TYR A 2 18.76 -6.47 -4.70
CA TYR A 2 17.73 -5.43 -4.74
C TYR A 2 17.49 -4.95 -6.17
N ARG A 3 18.57 -4.58 -6.88
CA ARG A 3 18.52 -4.08 -8.26
C ARG A 3 18.04 -5.13 -9.26
N THR A 4 18.41 -6.40 -9.06
CA THR A 4 18.08 -7.48 -10.00
C THR A 4 16.73 -8.16 -9.71
N GLU A 5 16.42 -8.43 -8.44
CA GLU A 5 15.22 -9.21 -8.06
C GLU A 5 14.03 -8.34 -7.71
N PHE A 6 14.24 -7.26 -6.95
CA PHE A 6 13.16 -6.50 -6.33
C PHE A 6 12.82 -5.20 -7.07
N LEU A 7 13.80 -4.55 -7.70
CA LEU A 7 13.60 -3.31 -8.43
C LEU A 7 12.59 -3.43 -9.59
N PRO A 8 12.57 -4.50 -10.41
CA PRO A 8 11.54 -4.65 -11.44
C PRO A 8 10.11 -4.68 -10.85
N LEU A 9 9.94 -5.35 -9.71
CA LEU A 9 8.66 -5.41 -9.00
C LEU A 9 8.29 -4.05 -8.42
N LEU A 10 9.26 -3.37 -7.79
CA LEU A 10 9.07 -2.01 -7.29
C LEU A 10 8.67 -1.07 -8.42
N LYS A 11 9.33 -1.10 -9.59
CA LYS A 11 8.96 -0.27 -10.75
C LYS A 11 7.52 -0.52 -11.22
N PHE A 12 7.08 -1.77 -11.23
CA PHE A 12 5.70 -2.13 -11.55
C PHE A 12 4.72 -1.52 -10.54
N HIS A 13 4.97 -1.72 -9.24
CA HIS A 13 4.19 -1.15 -8.15
C HIS A 13 4.11 0.39 -8.19
N LEU A 14 5.26 1.05 -8.41
CA LEU A 14 5.35 2.51 -8.54
C LEU A 14 4.55 3.04 -9.73
N ARG A 15 4.43 2.29 -10.82
CA ARG A 15 3.61 2.67 -11.99
C ARG A 15 2.14 2.73 -11.63
N ILE A 16 1.64 1.78 -10.84
CA ILE A 16 0.27 1.77 -10.35
C ILE A 16 0.07 2.93 -9.38
N CYS A 17 0.97 3.08 -8.42
CA CYS A 17 0.93 4.19 -7.46
C CYS A 17 0.96 5.56 -8.13
N HIS A 18 1.69 5.70 -9.24
CA HIS A 18 1.73 6.92 -10.03
C HIS A 18 0.39 7.24 -10.68
N ARG A 19 -0.29 6.23 -11.26
CA ARG A 19 -1.65 6.41 -11.80
C ARG A 19 -2.63 6.86 -10.72
N LEU A 20 -2.49 6.31 -9.51
CA LEU A 20 -3.30 6.68 -8.34
C LEU A 20 -2.86 7.99 -7.67
N LYS A 21 -1.70 8.55 -8.06
CA LYS A 21 -1.04 9.70 -7.41
C LYS A 21 -0.84 9.50 -5.90
N CYS A 22 -0.62 8.25 -5.47
CA CYS A 22 -0.61 7.87 -4.06
C CYS A 22 0.76 7.78 -3.43
N ILE A 23 1.82 8.17 -4.15
CA ILE A 23 3.19 8.27 -3.63
C ILE A 23 3.87 9.56 -4.13
N PRO A 24 4.78 10.17 -3.34
CA PRO A 24 5.44 11.42 -3.71
C PRO A 24 6.79 11.24 -4.43
N PHE A 25 7.14 10.03 -4.86
CA PHE A 25 8.42 9.71 -5.51
C PHE A 25 8.25 8.91 -6.80
N LYS A 26 9.25 9.03 -7.69
CA LYS A 26 9.36 8.30 -8.96
C LYS A 26 10.76 7.71 -9.12
N TYR A 27 10.85 6.55 -9.77
CA TYR A 27 12.13 6.02 -10.22
C TYR A 27 12.60 6.78 -11.47
N HIS A 28 13.89 7.10 -11.54
CA HIS A 28 14.51 7.78 -12.66
C HIS A 28 15.52 6.86 -13.35
N GLU A 29 15.21 6.43 -14.57
CA GLU A 29 16.03 5.45 -15.30
C GLU A 29 17.46 5.94 -15.53
N GLU A 30 17.63 7.20 -15.96
CA GLU A 30 18.95 7.76 -16.28
C GLU A 30 19.90 7.80 -15.07
N SER A 31 19.37 8.01 -13.86
CA SER A 31 20.20 8.11 -12.66
C SER A 31 20.17 6.85 -11.81
N GLY A 32 19.40 5.82 -12.21
CA GLY A 32 19.24 4.59 -11.45
C GLY A 32 18.66 4.78 -10.04
N CYS A 33 18.01 5.91 -9.75
CA CYS A 33 17.63 6.30 -8.39
C CYS A 33 16.22 6.88 -8.29
N MET A 34 15.66 6.79 -7.10
CA MET A 34 14.38 7.38 -6.73
C MET A 34 14.53 8.89 -6.50
N LYS A 35 13.61 9.67 -7.08
CA LYS A 35 13.55 11.13 -6.94
C LYS A 35 12.13 11.58 -6.57
N LYS A 36 12.03 12.66 -5.81
CA LYS A 36 10.76 13.32 -5.47
C LYS A 36 10.07 13.88 -6.72
N PHE A 37 8.73 13.87 -6.75
CA PHE A 37 7.98 14.57 -7.78
C PHE A 37 8.16 16.09 -7.67
N LYS A 38 8.39 16.75 -8.81
CA LYS A 38 8.42 18.22 -8.90
C LYS A 38 7.03 18.85 -9.05
N SER A 39 6.02 18.06 -9.42
CA SER A 39 4.67 18.57 -9.71
C SER A 39 3.89 18.86 -8.43
N THR A 40 3.56 20.13 -8.19
CA THR A 40 2.77 20.58 -7.03
C THR A 40 1.40 19.90 -6.97
N ARG A 41 0.74 19.67 -8.12
CA ARG A 41 -0.58 19.01 -8.18
C ARG A 41 -0.54 17.56 -7.68
N VAL A 42 0.52 16.81 -8.03
CA VAL A 42 0.70 15.43 -7.55
C VAL A 42 0.91 15.42 -6.04
N LEU A 43 1.73 16.34 -5.53
CA LEU A 43 1.99 16.44 -4.09
C LEU A 43 0.74 16.87 -3.29
N GLN A 44 -0.06 17.80 -3.83
CA GLN A 44 -1.34 18.19 -3.24
C GLN A 44 -2.33 17.01 -3.20
N MET A 45 -2.45 16.26 -4.31
CA MET A 45 -3.31 15.08 -4.36
C MET A 45 -2.88 14.02 -3.35
N PHE A 46 -1.58 13.76 -3.22
CA PHE A 46 -1.05 12.83 -2.23
C PHE A 46 -1.37 13.25 -0.80
N ARG A 47 -1.17 14.54 -0.47
CA ARG A 47 -1.54 15.10 0.85
C ARG A 47 -3.02 14.98 1.14
N LEU A 48 -3.88 15.28 0.16
CA LEU A 48 -5.32 15.09 0.26
C LEU A 48 -5.66 13.64 0.57
N GLN A 49 -5.08 12.67 -0.14
CA GLN A 49 -5.28 11.25 0.13
C GLN A 49 -4.83 10.83 1.54
N CYS A 50 -3.73 11.37 2.06
CA CYS A 50 -3.30 11.11 3.45
C CYS A 50 -4.34 11.62 4.47
N VAL A 51 -4.84 12.84 4.29
CA VAL A 51 -5.88 13.40 5.17
C VAL A 51 -7.18 12.59 5.05
N LEU A 52 -7.61 12.26 3.83
CA LEU A 52 -8.79 11.43 3.59
C LEU A 52 -8.65 10.05 4.23
N SER A 53 -7.48 9.42 4.20
CA SER A 53 -7.28 8.12 4.86
C SER A 53 -7.44 8.19 6.38
N VAL A 54 -7.01 9.28 7.02
CA VAL A 54 -7.23 9.49 8.46
C VAL A 54 -8.70 9.72 8.77
N ILE A 55 -9.37 10.60 8.02
CA ILE A 55 -10.82 10.83 8.16
C ILE A 55 -11.60 9.52 7.98
N TYR A 56 -11.24 8.73 6.97
CA TYR A 56 -11.86 7.45 6.69
C TYR A 56 -11.65 6.44 7.82
N CYS A 57 -10.45 6.34 8.39
CA CYS A 57 -10.19 5.51 9.57
C CYS A 57 -11.02 5.95 10.79
N VAL A 58 -11.13 7.26 11.04
CA VAL A 58 -11.96 7.80 12.13
C VAL A 58 -13.44 7.46 11.91
N ALA A 59 -13.94 7.60 10.68
CA ALA A 59 -15.31 7.22 10.34
C ALA A 59 -15.57 5.72 10.53
N MET A 60 -14.66 4.85 10.09
CA MET A 60 -14.74 3.40 10.34
C MET A 60 -14.77 3.10 11.84
N PHE A 61 -13.89 3.74 12.63
CA PHE A 61 -13.82 3.55 14.07
C PHE A 61 -15.14 3.94 14.75
N LEU A 62 -15.66 5.15 14.46
CA LEU A 62 -16.93 5.62 15.01
C LEU A 62 -18.09 4.69 14.62
N ASN A 63 -18.12 4.20 13.38
CA ASN A 63 -19.13 3.25 12.93
C ASN A 63 -19.05 1.91 13.69
N ILE A 64 -17.85 1.40 13.95
CA ILE A 64 -17.65 0.16 14.70
C ILE A 64 -18.05 0.32 16.17
N SER A 65 -17.67 1.43 16.79
CA SER A 65 -17.88 1.70 18.22
C SER A 65 -19.30 2.14 18.55
N LEU A 66 -19.88 3.03 17.75
CA LEU A 66 -21.16 3.70 18.03
C LEU A 66 -22.28 3.28 17.06
N GLY A 67 -21.94 2.65 15.93
CA GLY A 67 -22.92 2.27 14.92
C GLY A 67 -23.83 1.12 15.37
N PRO A 68 -25.01 1.00 14.75
CA PRO A 68 -26.01 -0.04 15.04
C PRO A 68 -25.61 -1.39 14.41
N LEU A 69 -24.40 -1.86 14.70
CA LEU A 69 -23.83 -3.08 14.16
C LEU A 69 -24.07 -4.27 15.08
N THR A 70 -24.28 -5.44 14.48
CA THR A 70 -24.25 -6.72 15.21
C THR A 70 -22.84 -7.02 15.71
N THR A 71 -22.70 -7.86 16.74
CA THR A 71 -21.37 -8.27 17.26
C THR A 71 -20.47 -8.86 16.18
N SER A 72 -21.04 -9.68 15.28
CA SER A 72 -20.31 -10.23 14.13
C SER A 72 -19.87 -9.13 13.16
N GLY A 73 -20.76 -8.17 12.84
CA GLY A 73 -20.42 -7.03 11.99
C GLY A 73 -19.33 -6.14 12.59
N ARG A 74 -19.31 -5.97 13.92
CA ARG A 74 -18.23 -5.27 14.62
C ARG A 74 -16.89 -5.99 14.50
N LEU A 75 -16.86 -7.31 14.68
CA LEU A 75 -15.62 -8.10 14.57
C LEU A 75 -15.06 -8.06 13.14
N GLN A 76 -15.90 -8.23 12.13
CA GLN A 76 -15.52 -8.11 10.72
C GLN A 76 -15.01 -6.70 10.41
N GLY A 77 -15.74 -5.67 10.85
CA GLY A 77 -15.35 -4.27 10.67
C GLY A 77 -14.03 -3.94 11.35
N PHE A 78 -13.79 -4.51 12.54
CA PHE A 78 -12.57 -4.28 13.31
C PHE A 78 -11.33 -4.82 12.60
N GLY A 79 -11.39 -6.02 12.00
CA GLY A 79 -10.29 -6.57 11.21
C GLY A 79 -9.92 -5.66 10.03
N LEU A 80 -10.93 -5.18 9.29
CA LEU A 80 -10.74 -4.23 8.20
C LEU A 80 -10.19 -2.88 8.68
N PHE A 81 -10.68 -2.39 9.83
CA PHE A 81 -10.19 -1.17 10.45
C PHE A 81 -8.71 -1.26 10.83
N ILE A 82 -8.27 -2.34 11.48
CA ILE A 82 -6.85 -2.52 11.84
C ILE A 82 -5.95 -2.55 10.61
N ALA A 83 -6.35 -3.24 9.54
CA ALA A 83 -5.60 -3.26 8.29
C ALA A 83 -5.51 -1.86 7.65
N CYS A 84 -6.65 -1.15 7.58
CA CYS A 84 -6.73 0.21 7.05
C CYS A 84 -5.90 1.20 7.87
N LEU A 85 -5.95 1.10 9.20
CA LEU A 85 -5.18 1.91 10.13
C LEU A 85 -3.69 1.67 9.96
N GLY A 86 -3.25 0.41 9.93
CA GLY A 86 -1.85 0.06 9.73
C GLY A 86 -1.30 0.58 8.39
N ALA A 87 -2.07 0.43 7.30
CA ALA A 87 -1.71 0.98 6.00
C ALA A 87 -1.71 2.52 5.98
N THR A 88 -2.65 3.16 6.69
CA THR A 88 -2.73 4.62 6.85
C THR A 88 -1.53 5.17 7.62
N MET A 89 -1.15 4.50 8.72
CA MET A 89 0.04 4.83 9.49
C MET A 89 1.32 4.67 8.66
N SER A 90 1.47 3.55 7.94
CA SER A 90 2.67 3.32 7.14
C SER A 90 2.82 4.30 5.97
N ARG A 91 1.71 4.78 5.40
CA ARG A 91 1.74 5.82 4.35
C ARG A 91 1.80 7.25 4.87
N TRP A 92 1.70 7.48 6.18
CA TRP A 92 1.60 8.82 6.73
C TRP A 92 2.90 9.59 6.50
N ASN A 93 2.91 10.36 5.41
CA ASN A 93 4.07 11.16 5.00
C ASN A 93 3.63 12.54 4.50
N TYR A 94 2.80 13.23 5.28
CA TYR A 94 2.24 14.54 4.90
C TYR A 94 3.33 15.60 4.60
N SER A 95 4.42 15.57 5.37
CA SER A 95 5.58 16.44 5.21
C SER A 95 6.46 16.07 4.00
N ILE A 96 6.18 14.95 3.33
CA ILE A 96 6.95 14.43 2.19
C ILE A 96 8.42 14.25 2.57
N ASP A 97 8.62 13.57 3.68
CA ASP A 97 9.88 13.05 4.14
C ASP A 97 10.54 12.15 3.08
N ILE A 98 11.86 12.28 2.98
CA ILE A 98 12.69 11.62 1.99
C ILE A 98 13.31 10.32 2.50
N GLY A 99 13.14 9.98 3.78
CA GLY A 99 13.77 8.83 4.44
C GLY A 99 13.53 7.49 3.70
N PRO A 100 12.27 7.08 3.45
CA PRO A 100 12.00 5.83 2.72
C PRO A 100 12.67 5.78 1.33
N MET A 101 12.70 6.90 0.64
CA MET A 101 13.34 7.04 -0.67
C MET A 101 14.86 6.92 -0.57
N GLN A 102 15.46 7.55 0.44
CA GLN A 102 16.89 7.49 0.70
C GLN A 102 17.32 6.06 1.06
N ILE A 103 16.53 5.32 1.84
CA ILE A 103 16.82 3.92 2.16
C ILE A 103 16.88 3.06 0.89
N ILE A 104 15.89 3.19 0.00
CA ILE A 104 15.90 2.46 -1.29
C ILE A 104 17.13 2.85 -2.12
N ASN A 105 17.42 4.14 -2.23
CA ASN A 105 18.60 4.61 -2.96
C ASN A 105 19.91 4.09 -2.34
N ALA A 106 20.01 4.02 -1.02
CA ALA A 106 21.18 3.48 -0.34
C ALA A 106 21.37 1.99 -0.65
N PHE A 107 20.30 1.20 -0.71
CA PHE A 107 20.39 -0.21 -1.12
C PHE A 107 20.84 -0.36 -2.58
N LEU A 108 20.29 0.46 -3.49
CA LEU A 108 20.69 0.46 -4.90
C LEU A 108 22.16 0.87 -5.08
N ASP A 109 22.60 1.92 -4.41
CA ASP A 109 23.97 2.42 -4.44
C ASP A 109 24.96 1.42 -3.83
N PHE A 110 24.61 0.83 -2.68
CA PHE A 110 25.45 -0.18 -2.03
C PHE A 110 25.61 -1.40 -2.92
N GLU A 111 24.53 -1.86 -3.56
CA GLU A 111 24.61 -3.00 -4.47
C GLU A 111 25.49 -2.71 -5.68
N ALA A 112 25.34 -1.54 -6.30
CA ALA A 112 26.14 -1.15 -7.46
C ALA A 112 27.63 -0.94 -7.12
N LYS A 113 27.95 -0.40 -5.95
CA LYS A 113 29.34 -0.06 -5.59
C LYS A 113 30.08 -1.19 -4.89
N VAL A 114 29.40 -1.94 -4.03
CA VAL A 114 30.03 -2.92 -3.13
C VAL A 114 29.76 -4.34 -3.62
N ILE A 115 28.49 -4.69 -3.89
CA ILE A 115 28.13 -6.07 -4.22
C ILE A 115 28.56 -6.47 -5.64
N GLU A 116 28.53 -5.52 -6.59
CA GLU A 116 28.92 -5.81 -7.98
C GLU A 116 30.39 -6.24 -8.13
N SER A 117 31.27 -5.79 -7.23
CA SER A 117 32.68 -6.23 -7.17
C SER A 117 32.89 -7.61 -6.55
N LEU A 118 31.86 -8.21 -5.95
CA LEU A 118 31.95 -9.50 -5.27
C LEU A 118 31.56 -10.65 -6.21
N PRO A 119 32.05 -11.87 -5.97
CA PRO A 119 31.62 -13.04 -6.71
C PRO A 119 30.10 -13.18 -6.72
N LYS A 120 29.51 -13.46 -7.88
CA LYS A 120 28.06 -13.66 -8.02
C LYS A 120 27.62 -14.81 -7.13
N MET A 121 26.77 -14.51 -6.16
CA MET A 121 26.19 -15.53 -5.29
C MET A 121 24.86 -16.04 -5.83
N PRO A 122 24.56 -17.33 -5.60
CA PRO A 122 23.24 -17.86 -5.86
C PRO A 122 22.21 -17.14 -4.98
N ILE A 123 21.03 -16.93 -5.53
CA ILE A 123 19.90 -16.31 -4.82
C ILE A 123 19.55 -17.16 -3.58
N SER A 124 19.56 -16.55 -2.40
CA SER A 124 19.22 -17.24 -1.15
C SER A 124 17.73 -17.66 -1.13
N MET A 125 17.42 -18.73 -0.39
CA MET A 125 16.03 -19.18 -0.23
C MET A 125 15.13 -18.09 0.36
N GLY A 126 15.67 -17.29 1.30
CA GLY A 126 14.95 -16.15 1.87
C GLY A 126 14.56 -15.10 0.82
N THR A 127 15.45 -14.80 -0.12
CA THR A 127 15.16 -13.87 -1.23
C THR A 127 14.03 -14.40 -2.13
N LYS A 128 14.04 -15.70 -2.44
CA LYS A 128 12.97 -16.35 -3.21
C LYS A 128 11.64 -16.28 -2.48
N ALA A 129 11.62 -16.54 -1.18
CA ALA A 129 10.42 -16.46 -0.35
C ALA A 129 9.84 -15.04 -0.32
N ILE A 130 10.67 -14.02 -0.10
CA ILE A 130 10.23 -12.62 -0.14
C ILE A 130 9.71 -12.23 -1.52
N LYS A 131 10.34 -12.71 -2.61
CA LYS A 131 9.86 -12.46 -3.97
C LYS A 131 8.46 -13.04 -4.20
N ILE A 132 8.21 -14.29 -3.78
CA ILE A 132 6.88 -14.93 -3.85
C ILE A 132 5.87 -14.14 -3.02
N PHE A 133 6.25 -13.72 -1.81
CA PHE A 133 5.41 -12.91 -0.95
C PHE A 133 5.02 -11.57 -1.60
N ILE A 134 5.97 -10.88 -2.25
CA ILE A 134 5.67 -9.64 -2.99
C ILE A 134 4.64 -9.89 -4.09
N TYR A 135 4.80 -10.96 -4.89
CA TYR A 135 3.81 -11.30 -5.92
C TYR A 135 2.42 -11.53 -5.33
N LEU A 136 2.32 -12.23 -4.20
CA LEU A 136 1.03 -12.44 -3.52
C LEU A 136 0.43 -11.11 -3.05
N VAL A 137 1.25 -10.23 -2.46
CA VAL A 137 0.79 -8.91 -2.02
C VAL A 137 0.31 -8.06 -3.19
N GLU A 138 1.02 -8.04 -4.32
CA GLU A 138 0.60 -7.30 -5.52
C GLU A 138 -0.74 -7.82 -6.09
N VAL A 139 -0.91 -9.14 -6.15
CA VAL A 139 -2.17 -9.75 -6.60
C VAL A 139 -3.31 -9.40 -5.64
N VAL A 140 -3.09 -9.51 -4.32
CA VAL A 140 -4.10 -9.15 -3.32
C VAL A 140 -4.44 -7.66 -3.38
N ALA A 141 -3.44 -6.78 -3.52
CA ALA A 141 -3.63 -5.33 -3.62
C ALA A 141 -4.47 -4.95 -4.85
N PHE A 142 -4.33 -5.68 -5.96
CA PHE A 142 -5.12 -5.48 -7.17
C PHE A 142 -6.54 -6.04 -7.05
N VAL A 143 -6.68 -7.26 -6.54
CA VAL A 143 -7.97 -7.97 -6.46
C VAL A 143 -8.88 -7.40 -5.37
N TYR A 144 -8.32 -6.97 -4.25
CA TYR A 144 -9.06 -6.44 -3.10
C TYR A 144 -10.05 -5.31 -3.46
N PRO A 145 -9.66 -4.19 -4.11
CA PRO A 145 -10.60 -3.11 -4.42
C PRO A 145 -11.71 -3.54 -5.39
N ILE A 146 -11.44 -4.50 -6.27
CA ILE A 146 -12.46 -5.06 -7.19
C ILE A 146 -13.48 -5.87 -6.39
N LEU A 147 -13.00 -6.77 -5.53
CA LEU A 147 -13.89 -7.56 -4.66
C LEU A 147 -14.69 -6.66 -3.71
N LEU A 148 -14.06 -5.62 -3.16
CA LEU A 148 -14.73 -4.62 -2.32
C LEU A 148 -15.86 -3.91 -3.09
N PHE A 149 -15.58 -3.45 -4.30
CA PHE A 149 -16.59 -2.80 -5.14
C PHE A 149 -17.78 -3.74 -5.43
N LEU A 150 -17.50 -4.99 -5.78
CA LEU A 150 -18.54 -6.00 -6.04
C LEU A 150 -19.33 -6.31 -4.77
N LEU A 151 -18.67 -6.51 -3.63
CA LEU A 151 -19.31 -6.75 -2.35
C LEU A 151 -20.28 -5.63 -2.00
N LEU A 152 -19.88 -4.37 -2.15
CA LEU A 152 -20.73 -3.22 -1.87
C LEU A 152 -21.90 -3.10 -2.86
N ARG A 153 -21.71 -3.49 -4.12
CA ARG A 153 -22.82 -3.59 -5.09
C ARG A 153 -23.89 -4.60 -4.66
N PHE A 154 -23.50 -5.74 -4.10
CA PHE A 154 -24.44 -6.78 -3.65
C PHE A 154 -25.01 -6.52 -2.25
N VAL A 155 -24.18 -6.05 -1.33
CA VAL A 155 -24.49 -5.85 0.09
C VAL A 155 -23.99 -4.46 0.52
N PRO A 156 -24.69 -3.37 0.15
CA PRO A 156 -24.21 -1.99 0.35
C PRO A 156 -24.10 -1.61 1.82
N CYS A 157 -24.87 -2.26 2.71
CA CYS A 157 -24.85 -1.98 4.15
C CYS A 157 -23.81 -2.83 4.90
N THR A 158 -22.81 -3.37 4.21
CA THR A 158 -21.74 -4.15 4.86
C THR A 158 -20.88 -3.25 5.74
N PRO A 159 -20.65 -3.58 7.01
CA PRO A 159 -19.73 -2.83 7.86
C PRO A 159 -18.27 -3.05 7.44
N PRO A 160 -17.37 -2.07 7.63
CA PRO A 160 -17.54 -0.77 8.27
C PRO A 160 -17.73 0.39 7.25
N PHE A 161 -18.15 0.08 6.02
CA PHE A 161 -18.20 1.02 4.90
C PHE A 161 -19.25 2.12 5.08
N ILE A 162 -19.07 3.25 4.39
CA ILE A 162 -19.83 4.50 4.55
C ILE A 162 -21.34 4.29 4.53
N LEU A 163 -21.86 3.48 3.61
CA LEU A 163 -23.31 3.25 3.54
C LEU A 163 -23.87 2.55 4.77
N SER A 164 -23.08 1.75 5.50
CA SER A 164 -23.50 1.12 6.75
C SER A 164 -23.67 2.11 7.92
N ILE A 165 -23.13 3.33 7.80
CA ILE A 165 -23.24 4.39 8.81
C ILE A 165 -24.66 4.98 8.83
N PHE A 166 -25.35 4.99 7.67
CA PHE A 166 -26.67 5.57 7.54
C PHE A 166 -27.76 4.59 7.99
N SER A 167 -28.58 5.01 8.96
CA SER A 167 -29.74 4.23 9.44
C SER A 167 -30.74 3.89 8.33
N THR A 168 -30.77 4.70 7.26
CA THR A 168 -31.67 4.52 6.12
C THR A 168 -31.13 3.58 5.04
N CYS A 169 -29.95 2.95 5.21
CA CYS A 169 -29.33 2.11 4.17
C CYS A 169 -30.28 1.05 3.58
N ARG A 170 -31.24 0.55 4.38
CA ARG A 170 -32.26 -0.44 3.98
C ARG A 170 -33.55 0.17 3.40
N HIS A 171 -33.88 1.44 3.67
CA HIS A 171 -35.25 1.98 3.54
C HIS A 171 -35.47 3.15 2.55
N VAL A 172 -34.51 3.49 1.68
CA VAL A 172 -34.69 4.63 0.74
C VAL A 172 -35.59 4.26 -0.46
N LYS A 173 -36.69 5.01 -0.63
CA LYS A 173 -37.79 4.76 -1.59
C LYS A 173 -37.57 5.30 -3.02
N SER A 174 -36.63 6.22 -3.28
CA SER A 174 -36.40 6.77 -4.62
C SER A 174 -35.31 6.00 -5.39
N VAL A 175 -35.68 5.39 -6.52
CA VAL A 175 -34.84 4.40 -7.23
C VAL A 175 -33.64 5.02 -7.95
N TRP A 176 -33.81 6.17 -8.63
CA TRP A 176 -32.78 6.77 -9.50
C TRP A 176 -31.67 7.51 -8.74
N LEU A 177 -32.05 8.41 -7.82
CA LEU A 177 -31.08 9.16 -7.00
C LEU A 177 -30.22 8.20 -6.14
N ARG A 178 -30.84 7.10 -5.66
CA ARG A 178 -30.16 6.03 -4.90
C ARG A 178 -29.11 5.31 -5.73
N HIS A 179 -29.38 5.03 -7.00
CA HIS A 179 -28.43 4.28 -7.83
C HIS A 179 -27.18 5.11 -8.14
N GLY A 180 -27.36 6.40 -8.45
CA GLY A 180 -26.24 7.31 -8.70
C GLY A 180 -25.37 7.54 -7.46
N VAL A 181 -26.00 7.93 -6.33
CA VAL A 181 -25.27 8.19 -5.08
C VAL A 181 -24.61 6.91 -4.55
N GLY A 182 -25.33 5.78 -4.53
CA GLY A 182 -24.78 4.50 -4.08
C GLY A 182 -23.59 4.05 -4.92
N LEU A 183 -23.69 4.16 -6.26
CA LEU A 183 -22.56 3.87 -7.14
C LEU A 183 -21.37 4.79 -6.86
N GLY A 184 -21.61 6.09 -6.66
CA GLY A 184 -20.58 7.05 -6.30
C GLY A 184 -19.85 6.66 -5.02
N VAL A 185 -20.58 6.28 -3.96
CA VAL A 185 -20.00 5.81 -2.71
C VAL A 185 -19.19 4.52 -2.92
N HIS A 186 -19.69 3.55 -3.69
CA HIS A 186 -18.94 2.31 -3.95
C HIS A 186 -17.64 2.56 -4.73
N ILE A 187 -17.66 3.47 -5.72
CA ILE A 187 -16.45 3.87 -6.45
C ILE A 187 -15.47 4.56 -5.50
N PHE A 188 -15.96 5.45 -4.64
CA PHE A 188 -15.15 6.12 -3.64
C PHE A 188 -14.50 5.12 -2.67
N GLU A 189 -15.26 4.16 -2.16
CA GLU A 189 -14.77 3.10 -1.26
C GLU A 189 -13.67 2.25 -1.90
N ALA A 190 -13.89 1.80 -3.13
CA ALA A 190 -12.91 1.05 -3.89
C ALA A 190 -11.64 1.88 -4.16
N TRP A 191 -11.80 3.17 -4.49
CA TRP A 191 -10.69 4.09 -4.70
C TRP A 191 -9.89 4.33 -3.41
N MET A 192 -10.56 4.56 -2.29
CA MET A 192 -9.96 4.71 -0.96
C MET A 192 -9.13 3.48 -0.59
N GLY A 193 -9.74 2.29 -0.66
CA GLY A 193 -9.06 1.02 -0.39
C GLY A 193 -7.84 0.82 -1.30
N CYS A 194 -7.99 1.08 -2.60
CA CYS A 194 -6.91 0.94 -3.57
C CYS A 194 -5.71 1.83 -3.24
N HIS A 195 -5.91 3.15 -3.06
CA HIS A 195 -4.77 4.02 -2.82
C HIS A 195 -4.15 3.84 -1.43
N ILE A 196 -4.94 3.50 -0.40
CA ILE A 196 -4.44 3.19 0.95
C ILE A 196 -3.53 1.97 0.90
N ILE A 197 -3.98 0.87 0.29
CA ILE A 197 -3.22 -0.37 0.21
C ILE A 197 -1.93 -0.16 -0.59
N TYR A 198 -2.01 0.34 -1.82
CA TYR A 198 -0.81 0.52 -2.67
C TYR A 198 0.23 1.45 -2.03
N SER A 199 -0.20 2.56 -1.44
CA SER A 199 0.74 3.44 -0.76
C SER A 199 1.31 2.80 0.51
N GLY A 200 0.50 2.14 1.31
CA GLY A 200 0.91 1.54 2.58
C GLY A 200 1.85 0.35 2.39
N THR A 201 1.61 -0.48 1.37
CA THR A 201 2.49 -1.61 1.04
C THR A 201 3.84 -1.13 0.51
N THR A 202 3.95 0.06 -0.07
CA THR A 202 5.24 0.58 -0.57
C THR A 202 6.31 0.57 0.53
N LEU A 203 6.00 1.13 1.70
CA LEU A 203 6.93 1.19 2.83
C LEU A 203 7.14 -0.19 3.46
N ILE A 204 6.04 -0.88 3.75
CA ILE A 204 6.07 -2.18 4.44
C ILE A 204 6.84 -3.22 3.62
N VAL A 205 6.54 -3.32 2.33
CA VAL A 205 7.11 -4.36 1.46
C VAL A 205 8.52 -3.97 1.02
N TYR A 206 8.69 -2.82 0.37
CA TYR A 206 9.94 -2.51 -0.34
C TYR A 206 11.00 -1.83 0.51
N VAL A 207 10.63 -1.28 1.67
CA VAL A 207 11.60 -0.70 2.62
C VAL A 207 11.84 -1.67 3.77
N LEU A 208 10.79 -2.13 4.46
CA LEU A 208 10.96 -3.01 5.62
C LEU A 208 11.31 -4.45 5.22
N PHE A 209 10.42 -5.18 4.54
CA PHE A 209 10.67 -6.61 4.24
C PHE A 209 11.84 -6.83 3.29
N VAL A 210 11.91 -6.08 2.19
CA VAL A 210 13.04 -6.16 1.26
C VAL A 210 14.33 -5.66 1.93
N GLY A 211 14.27 -4.63 2.77
CA GLY A 211 15.44 -4.15 3.51
C GLY A 211 16.00 -5.18 4.49
N ILE A 212 15.13 -5.86 5.25
CA ILE A 212 15.53 -6.97 6.13
C ILE A 212 16.19 -8.08 5.30
N SER A 213 15.57 -8.48 4.19
CA SER A 213 16.13 -9.48 3.29
C SER A 213 17.50 -9.05 2.76
N PHE A 214 17.66 -7.78 2.41
CA PHE A 214 18.92 -7.22 1.93
C PHE A 214 20.04 -7.28 2.96
N VAL A 215 19.77 -6.83 4.19
CA VAL A 215 20.75 -6.87 5.28
C VAL A 215 21.13 -8.31 5.63
N LEU A 216 20.16 -9.22 5.73
CA LEU A 216 20.42 -10.63 6.01
C LEU A 216 21.29 -11.28 4.93
N ASN A 217 21.04 -10.98 3.66
CA ASN A 217 21.90 -11.44 2.58
C ASN A 217 23.30 -10.86 2.73
N CYS A 218 23.46 -9.56 3.00
CA CYS A 218 24.77 -8.95 3.23
C CYS A 218 25.57 -9.66 4.35
N PHE A 219 24.93 -10.03 5.47
CA PHE A 219 25.61 -10.78 6.53
C PHE A 219 26.08 -12.17 6.08
N GLN A 220 25.30 -12.87 5.24
CA GLN A 220 25.72 -14.15 4.68
C GLN A 220 26.98 -14.00 3.80
N ILE A 221 27.08 -12.90 3.05
CA ILE A 221 28.28 -12.60 2.23
C ILE A 221 29.49 -12.39 3.13
N LEU A 222 29.33 -11.59 4.19
CA LEU A 222 30.42 -11.25 5.10
C LEU A 222 30.91 -12.48 5.88
N ASN A 223 30.00 -13.36 6.33
CA ASN A 223 30.38 -14.57 7.04
C ASN A 223 31.18 -15.53 6.16
N ARG A 224 30.79 -15.72 4.89
CA ARG A 224 31.54 -16.56 3.95
C ARG A 224 32.94 -16.03 3.65
N ARG A 225 33.13 -14.72 3.66
CA ARG A 225 34.46 -14.12 3.44
C ARG A 225 35.40 -14.38 4.63
N LYS A 226 34.87 -14.51 5.86
CA LYS A 226 35.71 -14.80 7.04
C LYS A 226 36.23 -16.24 7.07
N GLU A 227 35.60 -17.14 6.32
CA GLU A 227 35.97 -18.55 6.24
C GLU A 227 37.04 -18.83 5.16
N ILE A 228 37.38 -17.83 4.34
CA ILE A 228 38.39 -17.89 3.27
C ILE A 228 39.63 -17.11 3.71
#